data_AF-A0A177EAF2-F1
#
_entry.id   AF-A0A177EAF2-F1
#
_cell.length_a   1.000
_cell.length_b   1.000
_cell.length_c   1.000
_cell.angle_alpha   90.00
_cell.angle_beta   90.00
_cell.angle_gamma   90.00
#
_symmetry.space_group_name_H-M   'P 1'
#
loop_
_entity.id
_entity.type
_entity.pdbx_description
1 polymer ?
#
loop_
_entity_poly.entity_id
_entity_poly.type
_entity_poly.pdbx_seq_one_letter_code
_entity_poly.pdbx_strand_id
1 'polypeptide(L)'
;MQHFECAACKTTHRTEAQYKKHLASSVHTHGHRATHKQYDWYVNRVGKNEGVFIQVKIEDLGWVPSFKTAQTPTQTLIQLFLSKEDVLQLEVEKQRIDHLRTFEHFCSEVSIYTIQIMFLLG
;
A
#
# COMPACT_ATOMS: atom_id res chain seq x y z
N MET A 1 -5.97 32.66 3.27
CA MET A 1 -6.06 32.02 1.94
C MET A 1 -6.54 30.61 2.15
N GLN A 2 -7.62 30.17 1.48
CA GLN A 2 -8.09 28.78 1.58
C GLN A 2 -7.30 27.92 0.59
N HIS A 3 -6.79 26.79 1.07
CA HIS A 3 -6.12 25.77 0.27
C HIS A 3 -7.09 24.60 0.03
N PHE A 4 -7.07 24.02 -1.16
CA PHE A 4 -7.95 22.91 -1.55
C PHE A 4 -7.10 21.66 -1.75
N GLU A 5 -7.32 20.64 -0.93
CA GLU A 5 -6.50 19.43 -0.88
C GLU A 5 -7.25 18.21 -1.43
N CYS A 6 -6.59 17.45 -2.31
CA CYS A 6 -7.08 16.15 -2.74
C CYS A 6 -6.48 15.07 -1.85
N ALA A 7 -7.28 14.48 -0.95
CA ALA A 7 -6.82 13.39 -0.08
C ALA A 7 -6.37 12.15 -0.88
N ALA A 8 -6.99 11.88 -2.03
CA ALA A 8 -6.67 10.74 -2.88
C ALA A 8 -5.33 10.88 -3.60
N CYS A 9 -4.99 12.08 -4.08
CA CYS A 9 -3.77 12.33 -4.84
C CYS A 9 -2.65 12.99 -4.01
N LYS A 10 -2.94 13.35 -2.74
CA LYS A 10 -2.05 14.11 -1.85
C LYS A 10 -1.51 15.39 -2.50
N THR A 11 -2.34 16.09 -3.27
CA THR A 11 -1.99 17.34 -3.94
C THR A 11 -2.76 18.54 -3.36
N THR A 12 -2.06 19.65 -3.15
CA THR A 12 -2.63 20.90 -2.65
C THR A 12 -2.74 21.93 -3.76
N HIS A 13 -3.93 22.50 -3.93
CA HIS A 13 -4.25 23.48 -4.96
C HIS A 13 -4.56 24.84 -4.35
N ARG A 14 -4.13 25.90 -5.03
CA ARG A 14 -4.22 27.28 -4.52
C ARG A 14 -5.58 27.94 -4.77
N THR A 15 -6.36 27.38 -5.69
CA THR A 15 -7.70 27.89 -6.04
C THR A 15 -8.67 26.75 -6.28
N GLU A 16 -9.95 27.00 -6.02
CA GLU A 16 -11.03 26.03 -6.24
C GLU A 16 -11.13 25.59 -7.71
N ALA A 17 -10.87 26.50 -8.65
CA ALA A 17 -10.88 26.20 -10.08
C ALA A 17 -9.79 25.19 -10.48
N GLN A 18 -8.59 25.29 -9.88
CA GLN A 18 -7.51 24.32 -10.08
C GLN A 18 -7.86 22.95 -9.50
N TYR A 19 -8.51 22.93 -8.33
CA TYR A 19 -8.99 21.69 -7.71
C TYR A 19 -10.07 21.00 -8.55
N LYS A 20 -11.07 21.74 -9.05
CA LYS A 20 -12.10 21.18 -9.95
C LYS A 20 -11.51 20.62 -11.25
N LYS A 21 -10.50 21.28 -11.83
CA LYS A 21 -9.79 20.76 -13.01
C LYS A 21 -9.00 19.49 -12.71
N HIS A 22 -8.42 19.37 -11.51
CA HIS A 22 -7.76 18.16 -11.04
C HIS A 22 -8.74 16.98 -10.91
N LEU A 23 -9.91 17.20 -10.29
CA LEU A 23 -10.96 16.19 -10.15
C LEU A 23 -11.49 15.70 -11.51
N ALA A 24 -11.58 16.61 -12.49
CA ALA A 24 -12.05 16.29 -13.84
C ALA A 24 -10.98 15.65 -14.76
N SER A 25 -9.72 15.54 -14.31
CA SER A 25 -8.64 14.97 -15.13
C SER A 25 -8.76 13.45 -15.25
N SER A 26 -8.33 12.89 -16.39
CA SER A 26 -8.29 11.45 -16.63
C SER A 26 -7.44 10.71 -15.60
N VAL A 27 -6.45 11.37 -14.99
CA VAL A 27 -5.61 10.81 -13.91
C VAL A 27 -6.43 10.52 -12.64
N HIS A 28 -7.39 11.39 -12.29
CA HIS A 28 -8.29 11.14 -11.16
C HIS A 28 -9.39 10.14 -11.51
N THR A 29 -9.90 10.14 -12.75
CA THR A 29 -11.02 9.27 -13.14
C THR A 29 -10.62 7.86 -13.59
N HIS A 30 -9.41 7.66 -14.13
CA HIS A 30 -8.86 6.32 -14.42
C HIS A 30 -8.16 5.66 -13.23
N GLY A 31 -7.65 6.43 -12.26
CA GLY A 31 -7.01 5.89 -11.06
C GLY A 31 -7.99 5.25 -10.06
N HIS A 32 -9.30 5.45 -10.25
CA HIS A 32 -10.34 5.02 -9.30
C HIS A 32 -11.33 3.99 -9.87
N ARG A 33 -10.99 3.29 -10.96
CA ARG A 33 -11.85 2.26 -11.58
C ARG A 33 -11.52 0.81 -11.19
N ALA A 34 -10.83 0.62 -10.08
CA ALA A 34 -10.83 -0.65 -9.37
C ALA A 34 -11.43 -0.41 -7.98
N THR A 35 -12.54 -1.09 -7.73
CA THR A 35 -13.21 -1.25 -6.46
C THR A 35 -12.22 -1.65 -5.36
N HIS A 36 -11.73 -0.68 -4.59
CA HIS A 36 -10.96 -0.95 -3.39
C HIS A 36 -11.60 -0.14 -2.27
N LYS A 37 -12.05 -0.82 -1.20
CA LYS A 37 -12.14 -0.18 0.11
C LYS A 37 -10.82 0.53 0.34
N GLN A 38 -10.89 1.82 0.65
CA GLN A 38 -9.70 2.62 0.89
C GLN A 38 -9.17 2.22 2.27
N TYR A 39 -8.34 1.17 2.31
CA TYR A 39 -7.66 0.78 3.54
C TYR A 39 -6.74 1.91 3.98
N ASP A 40 -6.71 2.22 5.27
CA ASP A 40 -5.65 3.07 5.84
C ASP A 40 -4.37 2.23 5.91
N TRP A 41 -3.47 2.45 4.96
CA TRP A 41 -2.19 1.74 4.89
C TRP A 41 -1.00 2.69 4.69
N TYR A 42 0.14 2.24 5.20
CA TYR A 42 1.41 2.92 5.16
C TYR A 42 2.45 1.98 4.56
N VAL A 43 3.26 2.48 3.64
CA VAL A 43 4.38 1.76 3.05
C VAL A 43 5.62 2.65 3.05
N ASN A 44 6.75 2.09 3.47
CA ASN A 44 8.03 2.78 3.44
C ASN A 44 9.16 1.82 3.06
N ARG A 45 10.25 2.37 2.54
CA ARG A 45 11.48 1.61 2.29
C ARG A 45 12.26 1.44 3.58
N VAL A 46 12.90 0.29 3.74
CA VAL A 46 13.88 0.04 4.79
C VAL A 46 15.28 0.25 4.22
N GLY A 47 16.08 1.08 4.88
CA GLY A 47 17.45 1.39 4.45
C GLY A 47 17.54 1.94 3.02
N LYS A 48 18.64 1.65 2.33
CA LYS A 48 18.86 2.02 0.92
C LYS A 48 18.27 0.96 -0.03
N ASN A 49 16.99 0.64 0.13
CA ASN A 49 16.28 -0.44 -0.60
C ASN A 49 16.62 -1.86 -0.09
N GLU A 50 16.86 -1.99 1.21
CA GLU A 50 17.14 -3.27 1.87
C GLU A 50 15.86 -4.05 2.17
N GLY A 51 14.71 -3.40 2.09
CA GLY A 51 13.41 -3.98 2.35
C GLY A 51 12.27 -2.99 2.20
N VAL A 52 11.07 -3.47 2.52
CA VAL A 52 9.83 -2.68 2.55
C VAL A 52 9.12 -2.94 3.86
N PHE A 53 8.68 -1.86 4.50
CA PHE A 53 7.84 -1.88 5.68
C PHE A 53 6.41 -1.50 5.27
N ILE A 54 5.43 -2.29 5.71
CA ILE A 54 4.02 -2.13 5.39
C ILE A 54 3.22 -2.19 6.69
N GLN A 55 2.30 -1.25 6.87
CA GLN A 55 1.28 -1.29 7.91
C GLN A 55 -0.09 -1.08 7.30
N VAL A 56 -1.07 -1.87 7.71
CA VAL A 56 -2.44 -1.79 7.22
C VAL A 56 -3.40 -1.89 8.40
N LYS A 57 -4.38 -0.99 8.47
CA LYS A 57 -5.51 -1.14 9.38
C LYS A 57 -6.51 -2.14 8.80
N ILE A 58 -6.86 -3.17 9.55
CA ILE A 58 -7.81 -4.20 9.17
C ILE A 58 -9.18 -3.82 9.70
N GLU A 59 -10.17 -3.71 8.81
CA GLU A 59 -11.55 -3.38 9.19
C GLU A 59 -12.42 -4.63 9.39
N ASP A 60 -12.04 -5.76 8.80
CA ASP A 60 -12.82 -7.00 8.87
C ASP A 60 -12.52 -7.79 10.15
N LEU A 61 -13.49 -7.82 11.06
CA LEU A 61 -13.36 -8.49 12.36
C LEU A 61 -13.43 -10.02 12.18
N GLY A 62 -12.45 -10.73 12.74
CA GLY A 62 -12.37 -12.20 12.69
C GLY A 62 -11.58 -12.76 11.51
N TRP A 63 -10.97 -11.91 10.69
CA TRP A 63 -9.98 -12.30 9.70
C TRP A 63 -8.56 -12.13 10.25
N VAL A 64 -7.69 -13.11 10.02
CA VAL A 64 -6.26 -12.98 10.29
C VAL A 64 -5.59 -12.65 8.95
N PRO A 65 -5.05 -11.42 8.79
CA PRO A 65 -4.40 -11.03 7.56
C PRO A 65 -3.12 -11.84 7.35
N SER A 66 -2.73 -12.01 6.09
CA SER A 66 -1.51 -12.70 5.71
C SER A 66 -0.92 -12.08 4.45
N PHE A 67 0.31 -12.43 4.10
CA PHE A 67 0.91 -12.04 2.84
C PHE A 67 1.51 -13.22 2.08
N LYS A 68 1.59 -13.07 0.76
CA LYS A 68 2.36 -13.95 -0.13
C LYS A 68 3.19 -13.12 -1.07
N THR A 69 4.22 -13.76 -1.62
CA THR A 69 5.13 -13.12 -2.56
C THR A 69 5.23 -13.94 -3.82
N ALA A 70 5.17 -13.29 -4.98
CA ALA A 70 5.38 -13.93 -6.27
C ALA A 70 6.50 -13.21 -7.01
N GLN A 71 7.31 -13.94 -7.76
CA GLN A 71 8.35 -13.35 -8.61
C GLN A 71 7.92 -13.40 -10.06
N THR A 72 8.08 -12.29 -10.76
CA THR A 72 7.95 -12.19 -12.21
C THR A 72 9.35 -12.03 -12.83
N PRO A 73 9.48 -12.04 -14.17
CA PRO A 73 10.77 -11.80 -14.81
C PRO A 73 11.43 -10.48 -14.39
N THR A 74 10.63 -9.45 -14.09
CA THR A 74 11.07 -8.06 -13.86
C THR A 74 10.80 -7.52 -12.46
N GLN A 75 9.91 -8.14 -11.69
CA GLN A 75 9.43 -7.61 -10.41
C GLN A 75 9.26 -8.70 -9.36
N THR A 76 9.15 -8.27 -8.10
CA THR A 76 8.62 -9.08 -7.01
C THR A 76 7.27 -8.47 -6.61
N LEU A 77 6.22 -9.29 -6.62
CA LEU A 77 4.87 -8.93 -6.21
C LEU A 77 4.69 -9.34 -4.74
N ILE A 78 4.22 -8.41 -3.92
CA ILE A 78 3.85 -8.62 -2.52
C ILE A 78 2.34 -8.49 -2.43
N GLN A 79 1.65 -9.58 -2.10
CA GLN A 79 0.19 -9.65 -2.03
C GLN A 79 -0.24 -9.79 -0.57
N LEU A 80 -1.00 -8.84 -0.04
CA LEU A 80 -1.56 -8.84 1.30
C LEU A 80 -3.04 -9.23 1.23
N PHE A 81 -3.41 -10.29 1.92
CA PHE A 81 -4.77 -10.81 2.04
C PHE A 81 -5.42 -10.22 3.29
N LEU A 82 -6.16 -9.12 3.11
CA LEU A 82 -6.69 -8.31 4.21
C LEU A 82 -8.09 -8.76 4.66
N SER A 83 -8.82 -9.43 3.78
CA SER A 83 -10.11 -10.08 4.04
C SER A 83 -10.29 -11.29 3.10
N LYS A 84 -11.46 -11.94 3.13
CA LYS A 84 -11.80 -13.01 2.17
C LYS A 84 -11.81 -12.55 0.71
N GLU A 85 -12.15 -11.29 0.48
CA GLU A 85 -12.38 -10.74 -0.87
C GLU A 85 -11.35 -9.65 -1.22
N ASP A 86 -10.63 -9.12 -0.24
CA ASP A 86 -9.70 -8.01 -0.42
C ASP A 86 -8.24 -8.46 -0.43
N VAL A 87 -7.58 -8.21 -1.56
CA VAL A 87 -6.14 -8.39 -1.73
C VAL A 87 -5.52 -7.05 -2.14
N LEU A 88 -4.53 -6.59 -1.36
CA LEU A 88 -3.69 -5.45 -1.71
C LEU A 88 -2.39 -5.95 -2.34
N GLN A 89 -2.01 -5.43 -3.50
CA GLN A 89 -0.80 -5.83 -4.19
C GLN A 89 0.18 -4.67 -4.28
N LEU A 90 1.43 -4.93 -3.89
CA LEU A 90 2.56 -4.01 -4.05
C LEU A 90 3.57 -4.63 -5.01
N GLU A 91 3.98 -3.84 -6.00
CA GLU A 91 5.02 -4.23 -6.95
C GLU A 91 6.33 -3.55 -6.58
N VAL A 92 7.40 -4.35 -6.45
CA VAL A 92 8.75 -3.85 -6.25
C VAL A 92 9.68 -4.38 -7.32
N GLU A 93 10.83 -3.74 -7.49
CA GLU A 93 11.90 -4.24 -8.35
C GLU A 93 12.23 -5.69 -7.96
N LYS A 94 12.66 -6.50 -8.93
CA LYS A 94 12.98 -7.91 -8.69
C LYS A 94 14.05 -8.04 -7.61
N GLN A 95 13.63 -8.53 -6.46
CA GLN A 95 14.47 -8.78 -5.30
C GLN A 95 14.23 -10.19 -4.79
N ARG A 96 15.30 -10.82 -4.28
CA ARG A 96 15.17 -12.09 -3.54
C ARG A 96 14.82 -11.75 -2.10
N ILE A 97 13.83 -12.41 -1.54
CA ILE A 97 13.36 -12.14 -0.17
C ILE A 97 14.22 -12.91 0.82
N ASP A 98 14.60 -12.21 1.88
CA ASP A 98 15.25 -12.78 3.05
C ASP A 98 14.19 -13.17 4.08
N HIS A 99 13.78 -14.43 4.06
CA HIS A 99 12.74 -14.94 4.96
C HIS A 99 13.18 -14.97 6.43
N LEU A 100 14.48 -14.96 6.73
CA LEU A 100 14.98 -14.98 8.11
C LEU A 100 14.91 -13.59 8.76
N ARG A 101 15.06 -12.53 7.96
CA ARG A 101 14.97 -11.14 8.41
C ARG A 101 13.59 -10.51 8.14
N THR A 102 12.70 -11.21 7.45
CA THR A 102 11.32 -10.77 7.23
C THR A 102 10.50 -10.98 8.50
N PHE A 103 9.70 -9.98 8.85
CA PHE A 103 8.88 -9.93 10.04
C PHE A 103 7.41 -9.70 9.66
N GLU A 104 6.51 -10.38 10.36
CA GLU A 104 5.05 -10.26 10.19
C GLU A 104 4.39 -10.29 11.56
N HIS A 105 3.46 -9.36 11.80
CA HIS A 105 2.71 -9.29 13.04
C HIS A 105 1.33 -8.68 12.83
N PHE A 106 0.31 -9.29 13.43
CA PHE A 106 -1.04 -8.74 13.49
C PHE A 106 -1.42 -8.50 14.96
N CYS A 107 -1.75 -7.25 15.28
CA CYS A 107 -2.29 -6.87 16.58
C CYS A 107 -3.80 -6.71 16.48
N SER A 108 -4.54 -7.66 17.04
CA SER A 108 -6.01 -7.69 16.99
C SER A 108 -6.67 -6.63 17.88
N GLU A 109 -6.00 -6.13 18.92
CA GLU A 109 -6.54 -5.11 19.83
C GLU A 109 -6.75 -3.76 19.13
N VAL A 110 -5.83 -3.41 18.23
CA VAL A 110 -5.89 -2.16 17.43
C VAL A 110 -6.20 -2.43 15.96
N SER A 111 -6.41 -3.69 15.59
CA SER A 111 -6.59 -4.17 14.22
C SER A 111 -5.53 -3.65 13.24
N ILE A 112 -4.26 -3.71 13.63
CA ILE A 112 -3.13 -3.28 12.77
C ILE A 112 -2.32 -4.50 12.36
N TYR A 113 -2.15 -4.65 11.05
CA TYR A 113 -1.27 -5.61 10.42
C TYR A 113 0.03 -4.96 9.99
N THR A 114 1.16 -5.48 10.44
CA THR A 114 2.50 -4.96 10.18
C THR A 114 3.34 -6.03 9.52
N ILE A 115 3.99 -5.70 8.40
CA ILE A 115 4.96 -6.57 7.73
C ILE A 115 6.21 -5.76 7.44
N GLN A 116 7.38 -6.34 7.70
CA GLN A 116 8.65 -5.86 7.21
C GLN A 116 9.28 -6.94 6.35
N ILE A 117 9.31 -6.74 5.04
CA ILE A 117 9.92 -7.67 4.08
C ILE A 117 11.34 -7.21 3.82
N MET A 118 12.31 -8.07 4.11
CA MET A 118 13.71 -7.79 3.85
C MET A 118 14.16 -8.47 2.56
N PHE A 119 15.06 -7.83 1.84
CA PHE A 119 15.67 -8.36 0.62
C PHE A 119 17.08 -8.88 0.92
N LEU A 120 17.49 -9.93 0.19
CA LEU A 120 18.88 -10.37 0.18
C LEU A 120 19.72 -9.30 -0.50
N LEU A 121 20.77 -8.86 0.19
CA LEU A 121 21.77 -7.98 -0.40
C LEU A 121 22.55 -8.83 -1.42
N GLY A 122 22.54 -8.39 -2.68
CA GLY A 122 23.31 -8.99 -3.77
C GLY A 122 24.80 -8.72 -3.64
#